data_AF-A0A7S2MJH0-F1
#
_entry.id   AF-A0A7S2MJH0-F1
#
_cell.length_a   1.000
_cell.length_b   1.000
_cell.length_c   1.000
_cell.angle_alpha   90.00
_cell.angle_beta   90.00
_cell.angle_gamma   90.00
#
_symmetry.space_group_name_H-M   'P 1'
#
loop_
_entity.id
_entity.type
_entity.pdbx_description
1 polymer ?
#
loop_
_entity_poly.entity_id
_entity_poly.type
_entity_poly.pdbx_seq_one_letter_code
_entity_poly.pdbx_strand_id
1 'polypeptide(L)'
;GEYKPVVRFEIVLAGDVTDYESNLASIKGSLAVLLNVSATDMTLTIKSGSAIITANVITSSMDAAANVASTITSTSTSDMATSLSLPPGSVTGKSEPEVESVAYRAPSPPPPSPPPPS
;
A
#
# COMPACT_ATOMS: atom_id res chain seq x y z
N GLY A 1 -22.18 4.37 -0.37
CA GLY A 1 -20.74 4.21 -0.67
C GLY A 1 -20.27 3.02 0.12
N GLU A 2 -19.46 2.16 -0.50
CA GLU A 2 -18.80 1.07 0.23
C GLU A 2 -17.58 1.67 0.93
N TYR A 3 -17.28 1.33 2.18
CA TYR A 3 -16.05 1.81 2.83
C TYR A 3 -15.02 0.69 2.77
N LYS A 4 -13.79 1.03 2.37
CA LYS A 4 -12.66 0.11 2.34
C LYS A 4 -11.60 0.56 3.35
N PRO A 5 -11.11 -0.33 4.21
CA PRO A 5 -9.95 -0.03 5.03
C PRO A 5 -8.71 0.15 4.16
N VAL A 6 -7.89 1.14 4.52
CA VAL A 6 -6.64 1.48 3.87
C VAL A 6 -5.57 1.57 4.95
N VAL A 7 -4.43 0.91 4.72
CA VAL A 7 -3.23 1.05 5.53
C VAL A 7 -2.23 1.93 4.80
N ARG A 8 -1.75 2.98 5.46
CA ARG A 8 -0.74 3.90 4.93
C ARG A 8 0.51 3.87 5.77
N PHE A 9 1.67 3.88 5.12
CA PHE A 9 2.95 3.98 5.80
C PHE A 9 4.04 4.43 4.83
N GLU A 10 5.16 4.87 5.39
CA GLU A 10 6.34 5.26 4.63
C GLU A 10 7.51 4.33 4.92
N ILE A 11 8.32 4.07 3.88
CA ILE A 11 9.60 3.38 3.97
C ILE A 11 10.68 4.39 3.57
N VAL A 12 11.63 4.63 4.46
CA VAL A 12 12.77 5.50 4.21
C VAL A 12 13.93 4.64 3.75
N LEU A 13 14.48 4.99 2.58
CA LEU A 13 15.59 4.31 1.96
C LEU A 13 16.88 5.13 2.07
N ALA A 14 18.02 4.45 2.04
CA ALA A 14 19.34 5.07 1.83
C ALA A 14 19.56 5.35 0.34
N GLY A 15 20.33 6.39 0.01
CA GLY A 15 20.68 6.73 -1.37
C GLY A 15 19.68 7.65 -2.04
N ASP A 16 19.66 7.63 -3.37
CA ASP A 16 18.88 8.54 -4.20
C ASP A 16 17.64 7.89 -4.79
N VAL A 17 16.65 8.73 -5.13
CA VAL A 17 15.36 8.29 -5.68
C VAL A 17 15.54 7.44 -6.95
N THR A 18 16.53 7.81 -7.78
CA THR A 18 16.83 7.17 -9.07
C THR A 18 17.29 5.73 -8.94
N ASP A 19 17.82 5.34 -7.79
CA ASP A 19 18.28 3.96 -7.52
C ASP A 19 17.10 2.98 -7.40
N TYR A 20 15.91 3.49 -7.11
CA TYR A 20 14.73 2.69 -6.78
C TYR A 20 13.56 2.87 -7.76
N GLU A 21 13.50 3.97 -8.51
CA GLU A 21 12.42 4.24 -9.48
C GLU A 21 12.26 3.12 -10.51
N SER A 22 13.36 2.61 -11.06
CA SER A 22 13.34 1.50 -12.03
C SER A 22 12.89 0.17 -11.43
N ASN A 23 12.98 0.03 -10.10
CA ASN A 23 12.67 -1.19 -9.35
C ASN A 23 11.34 -1.11 -8.59
N LEU A 24 10.58 -0.01 -8.70
CA LEU A 24 9.39 0.23 -7.89
C LEU A 24 8.32 -0.86 -8.06
N ALA A 25 8.19 -1.41 -9.27
CA ALA A 25 7.27 -2.52 -9.54
C ALA A 25 7.69 -3.82 -8.83
N SER A 26 8.98 -4.12 -8.79
CA SER A 26 9.54 -5.27 -8.07
C SER A 26 9.38 -5.09 -6.56
N ILE A 27 9.70 -3.89 -6.04
CA ILE A 27 9.51 -3.54 -4.63
C ILE A 27 8.04 -3.70 -4.23
N LYS A 28 7.11 -3.24 -5.08
CA LYS A 28 5.67 -3.40 -4.87
C LYS A 28 5.27 -4.88 -4.81
N GLY A 29 5.77 -5.71 -5.72
CA GLY A 29 5.50 -7.15 -5.72
C GLY A 29 5.98 -7.82 -4.45
N SER A 30 7.23 -7.58 -4.06
CA SER A 30 7.82 -8.12 -2.83
C SER A 30 7.10 -7.65 -1.57
N LEU A 31 6.71 -6.37 -1.51
CA LEU A 31 5.95 -5.84 -0.38
C LEU A 31 4.55 -6.45 -0.30
N ALA A 32 3.89 -6.69 -1.44
CA ALA A 32 2.59 -7.35 -1.48
C ALA A 32 2.68 -8.80 -0.93
N VAL A 33 3.75 -9.51 -1.27
CA VAL A 33 4.03 -10.85 -0.73
C VAL A 33 4.27 -10.79 0.78
N LEU A 34 5.12 -9.88 1.26
CA LEU A 34 5.41 -9.71 2.69
C LEU A 34 4.13 -9.44 3.49
N LEU A 35 3.26 -8.58 2.98
CA LEU A 35 2.02 -8.19 3.65
C LEU A 35 0.85 -9.16 3.40
N ASN A 36 1.05 -10.20 2.60
CA ASN A 36 0.03 -11.14 2.18
C ASN A 36 -1.22 -10.45 1.57
N VAL A 37 -0.98 -9.48 0.69
CA VAL A 37 -2.02 -8.72 -0.02
C VAL A 37 -1.81 -8.81 -1.54
N SER A 38 -2.85 -8.47 -2.32
CA SER A 38 -2.68 -8.33 -3.76
C SER A 38 -1.91 -7.07 -4.11
N ALA A 39 -0.97 -7.16 -5.06
CA ALA A 39 -0.30 -5.98 -5.61
C ALA A 39 -1.29 -5.03 -6.31
N THR A 40 -2.46 -5.50 -6.78
CA THR A 40 -3.49 -4.62 -7.37
C THR A 40 -4.12 -3.68 -6.35
N ASP A 41 -4.17 -4.11 -5.09
CA ASP A 41 -4.77 -3.36 -3.99
C ASP A 41 -3.77 -2.43 -3.31
N MET A 42 -2.54 -2.35 -3.84
CA MET A 42 -1.46 -1.52 -3.33
C MET A 42 -1.07 -0.45 -4.33
N THR A 43 -0.72 0.73 -3.85
CA THR A 43 -0.03 1.76 -4.65
C THR A 43 1.21 2.22 -3.92
N LEU A 44 2.33 2.30 -4.64
CA LEU A 44 3.58 2.87 -4.16
C LEU A 44 3.86 4.16 -4.91
N THR A 45 4.23 5.19 -4.16
CA THR A 45 4.69 6.47 -4.71
C THR A 45 6.01 6.81 -4.08
N ILE A 46 6.99 7.19 -4.88
CA ILE A 46 8.27 7.69 -4.38
C ILE A 46 8.24 9.22 -4.37
N LYS A 47 8.67 9.85 -3.27
CA LYS A 47 8.65 11.30 -3.13
C LYS A 47 9.89 11.91 -3.80
N SER A 48 9.72 12.68 -4.87
CA SER A 48 10.84 13.33 -5.58
C SER A 48 11.74 14.13 -4.63
N GLY A 49 13.05 13.93 -4.68
CA GLY A 49 14.03 14.61 -3.83
C GLY A 49 14.28 13.94 -2.47
N SER A 50 13.65 12.80 -2.20
CA SER A 50 13.95 11.95 -1.04
C SER A 50 13.72 10.48 -1.40
N ALA A 51 14.57 9.55 -0.98
CA ALA A 51 14.33 8.12 -1.19
C ALA A 51 13.28 7.59 -0.20
N ILE A 52 12.08 8.17 -0.21
CA ILE A 52 10.94 7.78 0.63
C ILE A 52 9.85 7.20 -0.25
N ILE A 53 9.44 5.97 0.06
CA ILE A 53 8.31 5.29 -0.58
C ILE A 53 7.10 5.42 0.34
N THR A 54 6.04 6.05 -0.14
CA THR A 54 4.72 6.02 0.49
C THR A 54 3.93 4.84 -0.07
N ALA A 55 3.53 3.94 0.81
CA ALA A 55 2.69 2.79 0.49
C ALA A 55 1.25 3.04 0.94
N ASN A 56 0.29 2.76 0.06
CA ASN A 56 -1.13 2.70 0.40
C ASN A 56 -1.63 1.30 0.05
N VAL A 57 -2.24 0.61 1.01
CA VAL A 57 -2.72 -0.76 0.87
C VAL A 57 -4.22 -0.80 1.18
N ILE A 58 -5.03 -1.09 0.19
CA ILE A 58 -6.46 -1.34 0.35
C ILE A 58 -6.64 -2.77 0.84
N THR A 59 -7.44 -2.99 1.86
CA THR A 59 -7.73 -4.33 2.37
C THR A 59 -9.22 -4.65 2.30
N SER A 60 -9.54 -5.94 2.43
CA SER A 60 -10.92 -6.43 2.38
C SER A 60 -11.70 -6.19 3.67
N SER A 61 -11.02 -6.05 4.82
CA SER A 61 -11.63 -5.88 6.14
C SER A 61 -10.70 -5.18 7.14
N MET A 62 -11.27 -4.67 8.24
CA MET A 62 -10.48 -4.04 9.32
C MET A 62 -9.51 -5.02 9.98
N ASP A 63 -9.89 -6.29 10.11
CA ASP A 63 -8.99 -7.34 10.64
C ASP A 63 -7.80 -7.56 9.70
N ALA A 64 -8.03 -7.57 8.38
CA ALA A 64 -6.95 -7.65 7.41
C ALA A 64 -6.04 -6.41 7.48
N ALA A 65 -6.61 -5.22 7.66
CA ALA A 65 -5.83 -4.00 7.87
C ALA A 65 -4.98 -4.06 9.16
N ALA A 66 -5.55 -4.56 10.26
CA ALA A 66 -4.84 -4.73 11.52
C ALA A 66 -3.68 -5.74 11.40
N ASN A 67 -3.87 -6.83 10.65
CA ASN A 67 -2.80 -7.81 10.38
C ASN A 67 -1.68 -7.19 9.54
N VAL A 68 -2.02 -6.42 8.51
CA VAL A 68 -1.04 -5.68 7.69
C VAL A 68 -0.28 -4.69 8.56
N ALA A 69 -0.96 -3.88 9.36
CA ALA A 69 -0.34 -2.92 10.28
C ALA A 69 0.58 -3.62 11.30
N SER A 70 0.14 -4.74 11.89
CA SER A 70 0.95 -5.53 12.82
C SER A 70 2.20 -6.09 12.15
N THR A 71 2.08 -6.58 10.91
CA THR A 71 3.21 -7.06 10.10
C THR A 71 4.20 -5.94 9.85
N ILE A 72 3.74 -4.75 9.45
CA ILE A 72 4.61 -3.58 9.22
C ILE A 72 5.32 -3.19 10.52
N THR A 73 4.61 -3.13 11.64
CA THR A 73 5.17 -2.74 12.94
C THR A 73 6.24 -3.72 13.44
N SER A 74 5.96 -5.03 13.34
CA SER A 74 6.85 -6.11 13.82
C SER A 74 8.04 -6.40 12.89
N THR A 75 7.93 -6.09 11.60
CA THR A 75 9.04 -6.29 10.65
C THR A 75 10.14 -5.27 10.90
N SER A 76 11.37 -5.72 11.19
CA SER A 76 12.51 -4.81 11.35
C SER A 76 12.90 -4.16 10.01
N THR A 77 13.66 -3.06 10.04
CA THR A 77 14.15 -2.43 8.80
C THR A 77 15.06 -3.36 8.00
N SER A 78 15.86 -4.19 8.67
CA SER A 78 16.72 -5.20 8.04
C SER A 78 15.91 -6.29 7.34
N ASP A 79 14.87 -6.80 8.01
CA ASP A 79 14.00 -7.83 7.44
C ASP A 79 13.16 -7.27 6.30
N MET A 80 12.75 -6.00 6.41
CA MET A 80 12.07 -5.27 5.34
C MET A 80 12.97 -5.17 4.11
N ALA A 81 14.22 -4.71 4.26
CA ALA A 81 15.17 -4.64 3.15
C ALA A 81 15.36 -5.99 2.47
N THR A 82 15.52 -7.06 3.26
CA THR A 82 15.66 -8.43 2.78
C THR A 82 14.42 -8.89 2.01
N SER A 83 13.22 -8.67 2.58
CA SER A 83 11.95 -9.05 1.97
C SER A 83 11.72 -8.31 0.64
N LEU A 84 12.14 -7.05 0.56
CA LEU A 84 12.07 -6.23 -0.65
C LEU A 84 13.16 -6.55 -1.68
N SER A 85 14.04 -7.53 -1.39
CA SER A 85 15.21 -7.86 -2.21
C SER A 85 16.14 -6.66 -2.45
N LEU A 86 16.25 -5.79 -1.44
CA LEU A 86 17.14 -4.63 -1.45
C LEU A 86 18.45 -4.97 -0.73
N PRO A 87 19.56 -4.27 -1.06
CA PRO A 87 20.81 -4.43 -0.34
C PRO A 87 20.66 -4.21 1.18
N PRO A 88 21.47 -4.90 2.02
CA PRO A 88 21.49 -4.65 3.44
C PRO A 88 21.79 -3.17 3.75
N GLY A 89 21.00 -2.58 4.65
CA GLY A 89 21.11 -1.15 4.99
C GLY A 89 20.37 -0.20 4.04
N SER A 90 19.77 -0.69 2.96
CA SER A 90 18.97 0.15 2.06
C SER A 90 17.70 0.69 2.69
N VAL A 91 17.09 -0.01 3.66
CA VAL A 91 15.96 0.53 4.44
C VAL A 91 16.50 1.12 5.75
N THR A 92 16.40 2.44 5.90
CA THR A 92 16.92 3.18 7.05
C THR A 92 15.85 3.54 8.06
N GLY A 93 14.58 3.50 7.66
CA GLY A 93 13.45 3.78 8.53
C GLY A 93 12.12 3.33 7.95
N LYS A 94 11.10 3.34 8.81
CA LYS A 94 9.69 3.16 8.43
C LYS A 94 8.81 3.96 9.37
N SER A 95 7.70 4.48 8.87
CA SER A 95 6.69 5.10 9.74
C SER A 95 5.88 4.03 10.47
N GLU A 96 5.17 4.44 11.52
CA GLU A 96 4.05 3.65 12.01
C GLU A 96 2.96 3.58 10.95
N PRO A 97 2.25 2.45 10.81
CA PRO A 97 1.15 2.32 9.87
C PRO A 97 -0.10 3.02 10.39
N GLU A 98 -0.70 3.85 9.56
CA GLU A 98 -2.00 4.47 9.79
C GLU A 98 -3.09 3.63 9.14
N VAL A 99 -4.17 3.34 9.89
CA VAL A 99 -5.33 2.58 9.38
C VAL A 99 -6.53 3.52 9.29
N GLU A 100 -7.07 3.69 8.09
CA GLU A 100 -8.22 4.55 7.82
C GLU A 100 -9.33 3.78 7.09
N SER A 101 -10.59 4.15 7.30
CA SER A 101 -11.70 3.68 6.47
C SER A 101 -12.06 4.73 5.42
N VAL A 102 -11.79 4.46 4.15
CA VAL A 102 -12.00 5.41 3.05
C VAL A 102 -13.27 5.06 2.28
N ALA A 103 -14.08 6.07 1.94
CA ALA A 103 -15.28 5.89 1.15
C ALA A 103 -14.93 5.52 -0.31
N TYR A 104 -15.23 4.29 -0.69
CA TYR A 104 -15.20 3.77 -2.04
C TYR A 104 -16.53 4.08 -2.75
N ARG A 105 -16.47 4.90 -3.80
CA ARG A 105 -17.66 5.21 -4.60
C ARG A 105 -17.96 4.04 -5.53
N ALA A 106 -18.99 3.25 -5.17
CA ALA A 106 -19.64 2.39 -6.14
C ALA A 106 -20.30 3.25 -7.24
N PRO A 107 -20.33 2.79 -8.51
CA PRO A 107 -21.08 3.47 -9.57
C PRO A 107 -22.55 3.65 -9.17
N SER A 108 -23.14 4.78 -9.53
CA SER A 108 -24.58 5.02 -9.33
C SER A 108 -25.40 3.92 -10.03
N PRO A 109 -26.50 3.42 -9.42
CA PRO A 109 -27.38 2.50 -10.11
C PRO A 109 -27.95 3.15 -11.38
N PRO A 110 -28.25 2.37 -12.43
CA PRO A 110 -28.91 2.90 -13.63
C PRO A 110 -30.27 3.53 -13.27
N PRO A 111 -30.70 4.59 -13.99
CA PRO A 111 -31.99 5.22 -13.72
C PRO A 111 -33.15 4.22 -13.88
N PRO A 112 -34.24 4.36 -13.09
CA PRO A 112 -35.41 3.49 -13.23
C PRO A 112 -36.00 3.61 -14.63
N SER A 113 -36.44 2.48 -15.20
CA SER A 113 -37.08 2.47 -16.51
C SER A 113 -38.41 3.24 -16.46
N PRO A 114 -38.75 4.00 -17.53
CA PRO A 114 -40.03 4.69 -17.59
C PRO A 114 -41.19 3.67 -17.56
N PRO A 115 -42.33 4.04 -16.96
CA PRO A 115 -43.51 3.18 -16.96
C PRO A 115 -43.99 2.90 -18.40
N PRO A 116 -44.56 1.71 -18.67
CA PRO A 116 -45.07 1.37 -19.99
C PRO A 116 -46.23 2.30 -20.40
N PRO A 117 -46.36 2.63 -21.69
CA PRO A 117 -47.48 3.45 -22.18
C PRO A 117 -48.81 2.67 -22.12
N SER A 118 -49.86 3.36 -21.67
CA SER A 118 -51.26 2.89 -21.65
C SER A 118 -51.92 2.94 -23.01
#